data_AF-A0A965QPW0-F1
#
_entry.id   AF-A0A965QPW0-F1
#
_cell.length_a   1.000
_cell.length_b   1.000
_cell.length_c   1.000
_cell.angle_alpha   90.00
_cell.angle_beta   90.00
_cell.angle_gamma   90.00
#
_symmetry.space_group_name_H-M   'P 1'
#
loop_
_entity.id
_entity.type
_entity.pdbx_description
1 polymer ?
#
loop_
_entity_poly.entity_id
_entity_poly.type
_entity_poly.pdbx_seq_one_letter_code
_entity_poly.pdbx_strand_id
1 'polypeptide(L)'
;TAASVGVTNRLDPIQSIYGGAQYIADLTSSMNYGTSSGDKIAFILASYNLGTTNIKNAIDAIDKNSNEVTWLDLEGYLLNLKSSMDSKDYSRGQQTVDFVERVRDYYYLLLAQNCSDGEI
;
A
#
# COMPACT_ATOMS: atom_id res chain seq x y z
N THR A 1 5.87 -3.92 13.21
CA THR A 1 4.80 -2.92 13.03
C THR A 1 4.25 -2.42 14.35
N ALA A 2 3.44 -3.15 15.13
CA ALA A 2 2.88 -2.60 16.39
C ALA A 2 3.94 -2.25 17.45
N ALA A 3 4.86 -3.18 17.76
CA ALA A 3 5.94 -2.94 18.73
C ALA A 3 7.00 -1.93 18.24
N SER A 4 7.17 -1.78 16.92
CA SER A 4 8.15 -0.87 16.33
C SER A 4 7.69 0.59 16.30
N VAL A 5 6.39 0.85 16.55
CA VAL A 5 5.80 2.20 16.60
C VAL A 5 5.18 2.52 17.97
N GLY A 6 5.53 1.77 19.01
CA GLY A 6 5.12 2.06 20.40
C GLY A 6 3.66 1.73 20.74
N VAL A 7 2.94 0.96 19.91
CA VAL A 7 1.56 0.54 20.21
C VAL A 7 1.58 -0.55 21.29
N THR A 8 1.12 -0.20 22.49
CA THR A 8 1.05 -1.10 23.64
C THR A 8 -0.25 -1.89 23.68
N ASN A 9 -1.32 -1.38 23.04
CA ASN A 9 -2.58 -2.07 22.87
C ASN A 9 -3.12 -1.90 21.43
N ARG A 10 -3.08 -2.98 20.64
CA ARG A 10 -3.59 -3.00 19.25
C ARG A 10 -5.12 -2.87 19.12
N LEU A 11 -5.86 -3.03 20.22
CA LEU A 11 -7.31 -2.86 20.26
C LEU A 11 -7.72 -1.45 20.66
N ASP A 12 -6.76 -0.60 21.08
CA ASP A 12 -7.02 0.80 21.31
C ASP A 12 -7.10 1.52 19.94
N PRO A 13 -8.25 2.13 19.59
CA PRO A 13 -8.44 2.73 18.27
C PRO A 13 -7.50 3.91 18.02
N ILE A 14 -7.21 4.71 19.05
CA ILE A 14 -6.34 5.88 18.93
C ILE A 14 -4.90 5.45 18.68
N GLN A 15 -4.37 4.52 19.49
CA GLN A 15 -3.03 3.98 19.29
C GLN A 15 -2.90 3.28 17.93
N SER A 16 -3.93 2.53 17.51
CA SER A 16 -3.92 1.83 16.22
C SER A 16 -3.85 2.81 15.05
N ILE A 17 -4.64 3.89 15.08
CA ILE A 17 -4.62 4.96 14.06
C ILE A 17 -3.24 5.63 14.00
N TYR A 18 -2.70 6.04 15.15
CA TYR A 18 -1.39 6.69 15.19
C TYR A 18 -0.26 5.75 14.74
N GLY A 19 -0.27 4.50 15.19
CA GLY A 19 0.74 3.52 14.79
C GLY A 19 0.70 3.20 13.29
N GLY A 20 -0.51 3.08 12.72
CA GLY A 20 -0.69 2.90 11.28
C GLY A 20 -0.21 4.10 10.48
N ALA A 21 -0.58 5.32 10.90
CA ALA A 21 -0.16 6.56 10.26
C ALA A 21 1.36 6.75 10.32
N GLN A 22 1.98 6.46 11.47
CA GLN A 22 3.43 6.51 11.62
C GLN A 22 4.12 5.51 10.68
N TYR A 23 3.59 4.29 10.58
CA TYR A 23 4.19 3.30 9.68
C TYR A 23 4.08 3.72 8.20
N ILE A 24 2.97 4.35 7.79
CA ILE A 24 2.85 4.94 6.44
C ILE A 24 3.86 6.07 6.25
N ALA A 25 4.09 6.93 7.25
CA ALA A 25 5.08 8.00 7.18
C ALA A 25 6.50 7.43 7.02
N ASP A 26 6.85 6.37 7.75
CA ASP A 26 8.14 5.69 7.64
C ASP A 26 8.33 5.09 6.23
N LEU A 27 7.30 4.43 5.69
CA LEU A 27 7.30 3.92 4.32
C LEU A 27 7.47 5.05 3.30
N THR A 28 6.79 6.18 3.51
CA THR A 28 6.90 7.35 2.64
C THR A 28 8.32 7.90 2.61
N SER A 29 8.98 7.98 3.76
CA SER A 29 10.37 8.47 3.85
C SER A 29 11.41 7.57 3.19
N SER A 30 11.09 6.28 3.02
CA SER A 30 12.00 5.27 2.47
C SER A 30 11.66 4.84 1.04
N MET A 31 10.52 5.28 0.49
CA MET A 31 10.06 4.90 -0.84
C MET A 31 10.82 5.64 -1.93
N ASN A 32 11.64 4.90 -2.68
CA ASN A 32 12.43 5.41 -3.81
C ASN A 32 11.89 4.97 -5.18
N TYR A 33 10.82 4.19 -5.21
CA TYR A 33 10.23 3.66 -6.44
C TYR A 33 8.96 4.42 -6.83
N GLY A 34 8.51 4.20 -8.07
CA GLY A 34 7.33 4.85 -8.64
C GLY A 34 7.70 6.10 -9.45
N THR A 35 7.19 6.17 -10.67
CA THR A 35 7.53 7.21 -11.65
C THR A 35 6.73 8.50 -11.45
N SER A 36 5.57 8.39 -10.82
CA SER A 36 4.66 9.50 -10.50
C SER A 36 4.34 9.58 -9.00
N SER A 37 3.71 10.66 -8.56
CA SER A 37 3.16 10.75 -7.20
C SER A 37 2.10 9.67 -6.94
N GLY A 38 1.29 9.35 -7.95
CA GLY A 38 0.30 8.27 -7.88
C GLY A 38 0.96 6.90 -7.69
N ASP A 39 2.01 6.60 -8.46
CA ASP A 39 2.78 5.36 -8.29
C ASP A 39 3.38 5.27 -6.90
N LYS A 40 4.02 6.34 -6.42
CA LYS A 40 4.65 6.37 -5.09
C LYS A 40 3.64 6.02 -3.99
N ILE A 41 2.45 6.63 -4.03
CA ILE A 41 1.37 6.33 -3.08
C ILE A 41 0.96 4.85 -3.18
N ALA A 42 0.76 4.34 -4.40
CA ALA A 42 0.36 2.95 -4.60
C ALA A 42 1.42 1.97 -4.07
N PHE A 43 2.72 2.24 -4.28
CA PHE A 43 3.82 1.41 -3.77
C PHE A 43 3.92 1.45 -2.25
N ILE A 44 3.65 2.61 -1.63
CA ILE A 44 3.60 2.74 -0.17
C ILE A 44 2.46 1.89 0.39
N LEU A 45 1.26 1.99 -0.18
CA LEU A 45 0.10 1.20 0.24
C LEU A 45 0.31 -0.31 0.00
N ALA A 46 0.89 -0.69 -1.13
CA ALA A 46 1.24 -2.08 -1.41
C ALA A 46 2.27 -2.61 -0.40
N SER A 47 3.28 -1.80 -0.04
CA SER A 47 4.29 -2.14 0.96
C SER A 47 3.70 -2.26 2.36
N TYR A 48 2.71 -1.43 2.70
CA TYR A 48 1.97 -1.53 3.96
C TYR A 48 1.22 -2.88 4.07
N ASN A 49 0.67 -3.38 2.96
CA ASN A 49 -0.12 -4.61 2.92
C ASN A 49 0.73 -5.89 2.80
N LEU A 50 1.67 -5.91 1.84
CA LEU A 50 2.45 -7.10 1.48
C LEU A 50 3.84 -7.13 2.11
N GLY A 51 4.32 -5.99 2.60
CA GLY A 51 5.66 -5.80 3.13
C GLY A 51 6.66 -5.30 2.09
N THR A 52 7.56 -4.41 2.52
CA THR A 52 8.57 -3.74 1.67
C THR A 52 9.49 -4.72 0.93
N THR A 53 9.93 -5.79 1.60
CA THR A 53 10.79 -6.82 0.98
C THR A 53 10.11 -7.50 -0.20
N ASN A 54 8.83 -7.86 -0.07
CA ASN A 54 8.10 -8.51 -1.14
C ASN A 54 7.86 -7.57 -2.32
N ILE A 55 7.52 -6.30 -2.04
CA ILE A 55 7.37 -5.28 -3.08
C ILE A 55 8.69 -5.04 -3.79
N LYS A 56 9.81 -4.93 -3.06
CA LYS A 56 11.14 -4.81 -3.67
C LYS A 56 11.48 -6.01 -4.58
N ASN A 57 11.25 -7.23 -4.11
CA ASN A 57 11.50 -8.44 -4.91
C ASN A 57 10.63 -8.47 -6.17
N ALA A 58 9.37 -8.03 -6.08
CA ALA A 58 8.49 -7.92 -7.24
C ALA A 58 9.01 -6.89 -8.26
N ILE A 59 9.45 -5.71 -7.80
CA ILE A 59 10.05 -4.68 -8.64
C ILE A 59 11.31 -5.19 -9.33
N ASP A 60 12.20 -5.84 -8.58
CA ASP A 60 13.48 -6.37 -9.10
C ASP A 60 13.27 -7.54 -10.09
N ALA A 61 12.09 -8.17 -10.10
CA ALA A 61 11.73 -9.26 -11.01
C ALA A 61 11.02 -8.78 -12.30
N ILE A 62 10.62 -7.52 -12.38
CA ILE A 62 10.07 -6.91 -13.60
C ILE A 62 11.24 -6.58 -14.53
N ASP A 63 11.11 -6.90 -15.81
CA ASP A 63 12.13 -6.64 -16.84
C ASP A 63 12.17 -5.16 -17.25
N LYS A 64 12.47 -4.28 -16.28
CA LYS A 64 12.60 -2.82 -16.41
C LYS A 64 13.64 -2.33 -15.41
N ASN A 65 14.17 -1.13 -15.64
CA ASN A 65 14.92 -0.43 -14.59
C ASN A 65 13.98 -0.18 -13.40
N SER A 66 14.40 -0.53 -12.18
CA SER A 66 13.56 -0.40 -10.97
C SER A 66 12.99 1.02 -10.77
N ASN A 67 13.71 2.05 -11.23
CA ASN A 67 13.26 3.45 -11.14
C ASN A 67 12.21 3.84 -12.21
N GLU A 68 11.99 2.99 -13.20
CA GLU A 68 11.02 3.17 -14.30
C GLU A 68 9.77 2.29 -14.14
N VAL A 69 9.72 1.47 -13.08
CA VAL A 69 8.56 0.61 -12.80
C VAL A 69 7.38 1.47 -12.34
N THR A 70 6.28 1.37 -13.07
CA THR A 70 5.01 2.05 -12.76
C THR A 70 4.14 1.19 -11.84
N TRP A 71 3.07 1.77 -11.27
CA TRP A 71 2.08 0.97 -10.54
C TRP A 71 1.45 -0.12 -11.40
N LEU A 72 1.13 0.18 -12.66
CA LEU A 72 0.51 -0.79 -13.57
C LEU A 72 1.43 -2.00 -13.84
N ASP A 73 2.75 -1.78 -13.93
CA ASP A 73 3.73 -2.85 -14.07
C ASP A 73 3.75 -3.76 -12.83
N LEU A 74 3.80 -3.15 -11.64
CA LEU A 74 3.81 -3.87 -10.37
C LEU A 74 2.49 -4.60 -10.13
N GLU A 75 1.36 -3.96 -10.41
CA GLU A 75 0.02 -4.56 -10.36
C GLU A 75 -0.05 -5.81 -11.22
N GLY A 76 0.32 -5.68 -12.50
CA GLY A 76 0.34 -6.82 -13.44
C GLY A 76 1.23 -7.96 -12.94
N TYR A 77 2.40 -7.66 -12.38
CA TYR A 77 3.26 -8.67 -11.76
C TYR A 77 2.60 -9.35 -10.56
N LEU A 78 2.05 -8.57 -9.62
CA LEU A 78 1.42 -9.08 -8.40
C LEU A 78 0.21 -9.97 -8.69
N LEU A 79 -0.61 -9.64 -9.68
CA LEU A 79 -1.76 -10.45 -10.09
C LEU A 79 -1.35 -11.85 -10.61
N ASN A 80 -0.15 -11.96 -11.17
CA ASN A 80 0.40 -13.22 -11.68
C ASN A 80 1.33 -13.93 -10.68
N LEU A 81 1.69 -13.28 -9.57
CA LEU A 81 2.57 -13.83 -8.56
C LEU A 81 1.93 -15.04 -7.87
N LYS A 82 2.70 -16.13 -7.76
CA LYS A 82 2.34 -17.30 -6.97
C LYS A 82 3.18 -17.33 -5.69
N SER A 83 2.52 -17.44 -4.55
CA SER A 83 3.15 -17.55 -3.24
C SER A 83 2.67 -18.80 -2.51
N SER A 84 3.54 -19.38 -1.68
CA SER A 84 3.15 -20.47 -0.76
C SER A 84 2.11 -20.04 0.28
N MET A 85 1.93 -18.73 0.48
CA MET A 85 0.92 -18.15 1.36
C MET A 85 -0.40 -17.85 0.64
N ASP A 86 -0.52 -18.17 -0.65
CA ASP A 86 -1.76 -17.99 -1.38
C ASP A 86 -2.85 -18.91 -0.83
N SER A 87 -4.06 -18.37 -0.72
CA SER A 87 -5.25 -19.20 -0.51
C SER A 87 -5.72 -19.78 -1.84
N LYS A 88 -6.62 -20.76 -1.78
CA LYS A 88 -7.15 -21.45 -2.98
C LYS A 88 -7.76 -20.48 -4.00
N ASP A 89 -8.44 -19.44 -3.53
CA ASP A 89 -9.24 -18.55 -4.38
C ASP A 89 -8.74 -17.09 -4.38
N TYR A 90 -7.74 -16.77 -3.56
CA TYR A 90 -7.28 -15.40 -3.37
C TYR A 90 -5.78 -15.34 -3.07
N SER A 91 -5.00 -14.96 -4.09
CA SER A 91 -3.54 -14.81 -3.98
C SER A 91 -3.19 -13.59 -3.15
N ARG A 92 -2.04 -13.64 -2.48
CA ARG A 92 -1.51 -12.51 -1.70
C ARG A 92 -1.32 -11.27 -2.58
N GLY A 93 -0.89 -11.45 -3.82
CA GLY A 93 -0.78 -10.38 -4.81
C GLY A 93 -2.12 -9.72 -5.12
N GLN A 94 -3.18 -10.50 -5.35
CA GLN A 94 -4.53 -9.94 -5.56
C GLN A 94 -5.00 -9.15 -4.32
N GLN A 95 -4.81 -9.67 -3.10
CA GLN A 95 -5.24 -8.93 -1.90
C GLN A 95 -4.53 -7.59 -1.74
N THR A 96 -3.27 -7.51 -2.19
CA THR A 96 -2.49 -6.28 -2.18
C THR A 96 -3.02 -5.28 -3.19
N VAL A 97 -3.30 -5.71 -4.43
CA VAL A 97 -3.92 -4.85 -5.45
C VAL A 97 -5.26 -4.32 -4.96
N ASP A 98 -6.16 -5.20 -4.51
CA ASP A 98 -7.48 -4.81 -4.01
C ASP A 98 -7.39 -3.89 -2.78
N PHE A 99 -6.36 -4.03 -1.95
CA PHE A 99 -6.13 -3.13 -0.82
C PHE A 99 -5.80 -1.72 -1.29
N VAL A 100 -4.88 -1.57 -2.26
CA VAL A 100 -4.48 -0.28 -2.81
C VAL A 100 -5.69 0.42 -3.45
N GLU A 101 -6.47 -0.31 -4.24
CA GLU A 101 -7.66 0.23 -4.90
C GLU A 101 -8.73 0.67 -3.89
N ARG A 102 -9.07 -0.17 -2.91
CA ARG A 102 -10.06 0.19 -1.89
C ARG A 102 -9.66 1.43 -1.10
N VAL A 103 -8.39 1.56 -0.70
CA VAL A 103 -7.91 2.74 0.02
C VAL A 103 -8.03 4.00 -0.85
N ARG A 104 -7.67 3.92 -2.13
CA ARG A 104 -7.84 5.02 -3.10
C ARG A 104 -9.31 5.41 -3.23
N ASP A 105 -10.21 4.45 -3.34
CA ASP A 105 -11.63 4.70 -3.53
C ASP A 105 -12.24 5.34 -2.27
N TYR A 106 -11.90 4.85 -1.08
CA TYR A 106 -12.31 5.49 0.17
C TYR A 106 -11.77 6.92 0.31
N TYR A 107 -10.52 7.17 -0.11
CA TYR A 107 -9.96 8.51 -0.14
C TYR A 107 -10.78 9.44 -1.03
N TYR A 108 -11.15 9.02 -2.24
CA TYR A 108 -11.99 9.83 -3.12
C TYR A 108 -13.41 10.04 -2.58
N LEU A 109 -14.01 9.03 -1.93
CA LEU A 109 -15.30 9.19 -1.28
C LEU A 109 -15.26 10.23 -0.16
N LEU A 110 -14.22 10.19 0.70
CA LEU A 110 -14.03 11.16 1.77
C LEU A 110 -13.76 12.58 1.23
N LEU A 111 -12.99 12.71 0.16
CA LEU A 111 -12.78 13.99 -0.52
C LEU A 111 -14.08 14.56 -1.09
N ALA A 112 -14.89 13.71 -1.74
CA ALA A 112 -16.16 14.14 -2.32
C ALA A 112 -17.14 14.64 -1.24
N GLN A 113 -17.20 13.96 -0.09
CA GLN A 113 -18.02 14.39 1.05
C GLN A 113 -17.59 15.75 1.61
N ASN A 114 -16.28 15.97 1.77
CA ASN A 114 -15.76 17.24 2.27
C ASN A 114 -16.03 18.42 1.33
N CYS A 115 -16.24 18.18 0.03
CA CYS A 115 -16.64 19.23 -0.92
C CYS A 115 -18.12 19.61 -0.81
N SER A 116 -19.00 18.69 -0.37
CA SER A 116 -20.43 18.96 -0.18
C SER A 116 -20.76 19.71 1.12
N ASP A 117 -19.88 19.65 2.13
CA ASP A 117 -20.09 20.33 3.42
C ASP A 117 -19.57 21.79 3.43
N GLY A 118 -19.11 22.30 2.28
CA GLY A 118 -18.60 23.66 2.09
C GLY A 118 -19.66 24.73 1.78
N GLU A 119 -20.96 24.40 1.79
CA GLU A 119 -22.06 25.36 1.68
C GLU A 119 -22.86 25.43 2.99
N ILE A 120 -22.46 26.32 3.92
CA ILE A 120 -23.35 27.13 4.80
C ILE A 120 -22.62 28.43 5.18
#